data_AF-B4VLU4-F1
#
_entry.id   AF-B4VLU4-F1
#
_cell.length_a   1.000
_cell.length_b   1.000
_cell.length_c   1.000
_cell.angle_alpha   90.00
_cell.angle_beta   90.00
_cell.angle_gamma   90.00
#
_symmetry.space_group_name_H-M   'P 1'
#
loop_
_entity.id
_entity.type
_entity.pdbx_description
1 polymer ?
#
loop_
_entity_poly.entity_id
_entity_poly.type
_entity_poly.pdbx_seq_one_letter_code
_entity_poly.pdbx_strand_id
1 'polypeptide(L)'
;MEEITWYAKQRSQMEEILWYMEQRSRSLKDYRKDKQRQWDDQAARDINRRYLNPHEEDTQQMLHLLKQQQTLLKQADSQIESARDCRVKIEKLSEEIERLLQFTQQDIQRTYSDYHIYLDNHLEAKSLLPKIRELIHQANQVGS
;
A
#
# COMPACT_ATOMS: atom_id res chain seq x y z
N MET A 1 -8.66 3.68 -11.76
CA MET A 1 -9.96 3.32 -11.13
C MET A 1 -10.69 2.22 -11.90
N GLU A 2 -10.65 2.22 -13.23
CA GLU A 2 -11.30 1.20 -14.08
C GLU A 2 -10.78 -0.23 -13.87
N GLU A 3 -9.48 -0.41 -13.61
CA GLU A 3 -8.92 -1.75 -13.34
C GLU A 3 -9.43 -2.37 -12.03
N ILE A 4 -9.67 -1.55 -11.00
CA ILE A 4 -10.16 -2.00 -9.69
C ILE A 4 -11.63 -2.40 -9.79
N THR A 5 -12.44 -1.64 -10.54
CA THR A 5 -13.85 -1.98 -10.77
C THR A 5 -14.00 -3.19 -11.68
N TRP A 6 -13.15 -3.34 -12.69
CA TRP A 6 -13.07 -4.55 -13.52
C TRP A 6 -12.71 -5.77 -12.68
N TYR A 7 -11.68 -5.69 -11.85
CA TYR A 7 -11.25 -6.77 -10.98
C TYR A 7 -12.33 -7.17 -9.96
N ALA A 8 -13.00 -6.19 -9.33
CA ALA A 8 -14.11 -6.46 -8.41
C ALA A 8 -15.27 -7.20 -9.11
N LYS A 9 -15.56 -6.84 -10.36
CA LYS A 9 -16.55 -7.54 -11.19
C LYS A 9 -16.14 -8.98 -11.50
N GLN A 10 -14.89 -9.21 -11.90
CA GLN A 10 -14.37 -10.57 -12.15
C GLN A 10 -14.45 -11.44 -10.89
N ARG A 11 -14.13 -10.87 -9.72
CA ARG A 11 -14.26 -11.57 -8.44
C ARG A 11 -15.70 -11.99 -8.16
N SER A 12 -16.65 -11.05 -8.28
CA SER A 12 -18.08 -11.36 -8.07
C SER A 12 -18.59 -12.44 -9.03
N GLN A 13 -18.16 -12.40 -10.29
CA GLN A 13 -18.53 -13.43 -11.27
C GLN A 13 -17.94 -14.79 -10.92
N MET A 14 -16.69 -14.83 -10.43
CA MET A 14 -16.05 -16.08 -9.99
C MET A 14 -16.79 -16.71 -8.80
N GLU A 15 -17.24 -15.91 -7.83
CA GLU A 15 -18.00 -16.41 -6.68
C GLU A 15 -19.35 -17.01 -7.09
N GLU A 16 -20.04 -16.36 -8.03
CA GLU A 16 -21.30 -16.84 -8.60
C GLU A 16 -21.11 -18.16 -9.37
N ILE A 17 -20.06 -18.24 -10.20
CA ILE A 17 -19.72 -19.47 -10.94
C ILE A 17 -19.41 -20.61 -9.98
N LEU A 18 -18.60 -20.36 -8.95
CA LEU A 18 -18.22 -21.38 -7.97
C LEU A 18 -19.46 -21.89 -7.23
N TRP A 19 -20.33 -20.99 -6.77
CA TRP A 19 -21.59 -21.36 -6.13
C TRP A 19 -22.48 -22.20 -7.05
N TYR A 20 -22.66 -21.77 -8.29
CA TYR A 20 -23.49 -22.48 -9.27
C TYR A 20 -22.94 -23.88 -9.57
N MET A 21 -21.62 -24.00 -9.75
CA MET A 21 -20.96 -25.28 -10.01
C MET A 21 -21.06 -26.23 -8.81
N GLU A 22 -20.92 -25.73 -7.59
CA GLU A 22 -21.11 -26.54 -6.38
C GLU A 22 -22.53 -27.08 -6.27
N GLN A 23 -23.54 -26.22 -6.47
CA GLN A 23 -24.95 -26.62 -6.43
C GLN A 23 -25.24 -27.68 -7.50
N ARG A 24 -24.81 -27.42 -8.73
CA ARG A 24 -25.06 -28.34 -9.85
C ARG A 24 -24.37 -29.68 -9.67
N SER A 25 -23.12 -29.68 -9.19
CA SER A 25 -22.37 -30.90 -8.85
C SER A 25 -23.11 -31.72 -7.78
N ARG A 26 -23.60 -31.05 -6.74
CA ARG A 26 -24.38 -31.70 -5.67
C ARG A 26 -25.68 -32.32 -6.20
N SER A 27 -26.47 -31.57 -6.97
CA SER A 27 -27.71 -32.08 -7.55
C SER A 27 -27.48 -33.29 -8.45
N LEU A 28 -26.41 -33.29 -9.25
CA LEU A 28 -26.02 -34.42 -10.10
C LEU A 28 -25.63 -35.65 -9.28
N LYS A 29 -24.85 -35.48 -8.21
CA LYS A 29 -24.50 -36.58 -7.30
C LYS A 29 -25.72 -37.17 -6.62
N ASP A 30 -26.63 -36.32 -6.12
CA ASP A 30 -27.85 -36.75 -5.46
C ASP A 30 -28.76 -37.52 -6.43
N TYR A 31 -28.94 -37.02 -7.66
CA TYR A 31 -29.68 -37.71 -8.70
C TYR A 31 -29.06 -39.06 -9.05
N ARG A 32 -27.73 -39.11 -9.21
CA ARG A 32 -27.00 -40.35 -9.53
C ARG A 32 -27.19 -41.39 -8.43
N LYS A 33 -27.08 -40.99 -7.17
CA LYS A 33 -27.27 -41.86 -6.00
C LYS A 33 -28.68 -42.44 -5.92
N ASP A 34 -29.70 -41.66 -6.27
CA ASP A 34 -31.09 -42.13 -6.35
C ASP A 34 -31.27 -43.21 -7.43
N LYS A 35 -30.72 -42.96 -8.63
CA LYS A 35 -30.82 -43.89 -9.77
C LYS A 35 -29.95 -45.13 -9.65
N GLN A 36 -28.87 -45.09 -8.88
CA GLN A 36 -27.97 -46.22 -8.69
C GLN A 36 -28.68 -47.45 -8.10
N ARG A 37 -29.76 -47.26 -7.32
CA ARG A 37 -30.59 -48.36 -6.79
C ARG A 37 -31.37 -49.11 -7.89
N GLN A 38 -31.61 -48.47 -9.02
CA GLN A 38 -32.35 -49.02 -10.16
C GLN A 38 -31.41 -49.53 -11.25
N TRP A 39 -30.13 -49.12 -11.22
CA TRP A 39 -29.12 -49.34 -12.26
C TRP A 39 -27.91 -50.11 -11.72
N ASP A 40 -28.10 -51.39 -11.36
CA ASP A 40 -27.03 -52.29 -10.91
C ASP A 40 -26.74 -53.43 -11.90
N ASP A 41 -27.12 -53.27 -13.16
CA ASP A 41 -26.78 -54.21 -14.21
C ASP A 41 -25.37 -53.92 -14.80
N GLN A 42 -24.90 -54.84 -15.64
CA GLN A 42 -23.57 -54.75 -16.23
C GLN A 42 -23.42 -53.52 -17.15
N ALA A 43 -24.50 -53.12 -17.85
CA ALA A 43 -24.49 -51.95 -18.71
C ALA A 43 -24.35 -50.64 -17.91
N ALA A 44 -25.08 -50.53 -16.79
CA ALA A 44 -24.96 -49.42 -15.87
C ALA A 44 -23.55 -49.32 -15.28
N ARG A 45 -22.91 -50.45 -14.93
CA ARG A 45 -21.52 -50.46 -14.43
C ARG A 45 -20.54 -49.94 -15.49
N ASP A 46 -20.70 -50.35 -16.74
CA ASP A 46 -19.85 -49.88 -17.84
C ASP A 46 -20.04 -48.38 -18.13
N ILE A 47 -21.28 -47.88 -18.15
CA ILE A 47 -21.58 -46.45 -18.32
C ILE A 47 -21.00 -45.63 -17.16
N ASN A 48 -21.19 -46.10 -15.93
CA ASN A 48 -20.67 -45.45 -14.73
C ASN A 48 -19.15 -45.34 -14.79
N ARG A 49 -18.46 -46.42 -15.16
CA ARG A 49 -17.00 -46.46 -15.23
C ARG A 49 -16.43 -45.60 -16.36
N ARG A 50 -17.04 -45.63 -17.54
CA ARG A 50 -16.51 -44.94 -18.74
C ARG A 50 -16.82 -43.46 -18.78
N TYR A 51 -17.97 -43.04 -18.23
CA TYR A 51 -18.46 -41.68 -18.43
C TYR A 51 -18.76 -40.95 -17.12
N LEU A 52 -19.52 -41.55 -16.21
CA LEU A 52 -20.02 -40.80 -15.05
C LEU A 52 -18.97 -40.61 -13.94
N ASN A 53 -18.13 -41.62 -13.66
CA ASN A 53 -17.03 -41.49 -12.69
C ASN A 53 -15.97 -40.47 -13.12
N PRO A 54 -15.43 -40.52 -14.37
CA PRO A 54 -14.45 -39.53 -14.81
C PRO A 54 -14.97 -38.09 -14.74
N HIS A 55 -16.21 -37.85 -15.18
CA HIS A 55 -16.80 -36.50 -15.09
C HIS A 55 -17.00 -36.02 -13.65
N GLU A 56 -17.27 -36.93 -12.71
CA GLU A 56 -17.36 -36.58 -11.30
C GLU A 56 -15.98 -36.21 -10.72
N GLU A 57 -14.93 -36.93 -11.10
CA GLU A 57 -13.55 -36.62 -10.73
C GLU A 57 -13.11 -35.27 -11.31
N ASP A 58 -13.35 -35.04 -12.61
CA ASP A 58 -13.07 -33.76 -13.29
C ASP A 58 -13.79 -32.59 -12.61
N THR A 59 -15.07 -32.78 -12.27
CA THR A 59 -15.86 -31.75 -11.59
C THR A 59 -15.29 -31.44 -10.19
N GLN A 60 -14.85 -32.46 -9.45
CA GLN A 60 -14.22 -32.25 -8.14
C GLN A 60 -12.89 -31.51 -8.25
N GLN A 61 -12.05 -31.87 -9.23
CA GLN A 61 -10.79 -31.19 -9.50
C GLN A 61 -11.03 -29.73 -9.91
N MET A 62 -11.98 -29.48 -10.81
CA MET A 62 -12.37 -28.14 -11.21
C MET A 62 -12.82 -27.30 -10.01
N LEU A 63 -13.72 -27.83 -9.17
CA LEU A 63 -14.17 -27.14 -7.96
C LEU A 63 -13.03 -26.85 -6.99
N HIS A 64 -12.07 -27.78 -6.85
CA HIS A 64 -10.89 -27.58 -6.02
C HIS A 64 -10.04 -26.41 -6.53
N LEU A 65 -9.75 -26.38 -7.84
CA LEU A 65 -8.98 -25.30 -8.46
C LEU A 65 -9.69 -23.94 -8.36
N LEU A 66 -11.01 -23.91 -8.57
CA LEU A 66 -11.80 -22.68 -8.43
C LEU A 66 -11.76 -22.14 -6.98
N LYS A 67 -11.81 -23.01 -5.97
CA LYS A 67 -11.66 -22.60 -4.56
C LYS A 67 -10.27 -22.07 -4.24
N GLN A 68 -9.23 -22.67 -4.80
CA GLN A 68 -7.86 -22.17 -4.67
C GLN A 68 -7.74 -20.77 -5.30
N GLN A 69 -8.26 -20.59 -6.51
CA GLN A 69 -8.29 -19.28 -7.18
C GLN A 69 -9.04 -18.24 -6.35
N GLN A 70 -10.22 -18.57 -5.81
CA GLN A 70 -10.97 -17.65 -4.94
C GLN A 70 -10.15 -17.25 -3.69
N THR A 71 -9.40 -18.19 -3.12
CA THR A 71 -8.56 -17.92 -1.95
C THR A 71 -7.40 -16.98 -2.31
N LEU A 72 -6.73 -17.22 -3.44
CA LEU A 72 -5.68 -16.35 -3.94
C LEU A 72 -6.19 -14.94 -4.25
N LEU A 73 -7.38 -14.81 -4.82
CA LEU A 73 -8.03 -13.51 -5.03
C LEU A 73 -8.27 -12.77 -3.70
N LYS A 74 -8.78 -13.46 -2.68
CA LYS A 74 -8.95 -12.87 -1.34
C LYS A 74 -7.63 -12.41 -0.70
N GLN A 75 -6.54 -13.14 -0.95
CA GLN A 75 -5.20 -12.73 -0.51
C GLN A 75 -4.69 -11.52 -1.29
N ALA A 76 -4.92 -11.46 -2.60
CA ALA A 76 -4.59 -10.29 -3.40
C ALA A 76 -5.36 -9.06 -2.92
N ASP A 77 -6.62 -9.21 -2.51
CA ASP A 77 -7.43 -8.11 -1.97
C ASP A 77 -6.80 -7.51 -0.71
N SER A 78 -6.38 -8.34 0.24
CA SER A 78 -5.75 -7.86 1.46
C SER A 78 -4.41 -7.19 1.19
N GLN A 79 -3.65 -7.68 0.21
CA GLN A 79 -2.41 -7.04 -0.22
C GLN A 79 -2.66 -5.67 -0.88
N ILE A 80 -3.69 -5.55 -1.71
CA ILE A 80 -4.08 -4.27 -2.33
C ILE A 80 -4.50 -3.26 -1.26
N GLU A 81 -5.28 -3.69 -0.26
CA GLU A 81 -5.68 -2.83 0.85
C GLU A 81 -4.47 -2.37 1.67
N SER A 82 -3.56 -3.28 2.01
CA SER A 82 -2.31 -2.95 2.70
C SER A 82 -1.43 -1.98 1.90
N ALA A 83 -1.35 -2.16 0.57
CA ALA A 83 -0.62 -1.25 -0.30
C ALA A 83 -1.23 0.16 -0.34
N ARG A 84 -2.56 0.27 -0.30
CA ARG A 84 -3.25 1.57 -0.19
C ARG A 84 -2.93 2.27 1.11
N ASP A 85 -2.98 1.55 2.23
CA ASP A 85 -2.62 2.10 3.54
C ASP A 85 -1.17 2.58 3.57
N CYS A 86 -0.27 1.80 2.98
CA CYS A 86 1.14 2.17 2.86
C CYS A 86 1.31 3.45 2.03
N ARG A 87 0.62 3.56 0.89
CA ARG A 87 0.64 4.77 0.06
C ARG A 87 0.22 6.01 0.84
N VAL A 88 -0.88 5.94 1.60
CA VAL A 88 -1.36 7.07 2.42
C VAL A 88 -0.34 7.46 3.48
N LYS A 89 0.35 6.49 4.10
CA LYS A 89 1.42 6.77 5.07
C LYS A 89 2.62 7.45 4.41
N ILE A 90 3.02 6.98 3.23
CA ILE A 90 4.13 7.58 2.46
C ILE A 90 3.80 9.02 2.07
N GLU A 91 2.58 9.28 1.58
CA GLU A 91 2.13 10.64 1.23
C GLU A 91 2.24 11.58 2.44
N LYS A 92 1.74 11.16 3.61
CA LYS A 92 1.85 11.96 4.85
C LYS A 92 3.29 12.24 5.27
N LEU A 93 4.14 11.21 5.22
CA LEU A 93 5.56 11.37 5.57
C LEU A 93 6.28 12.29 4.57
N SER A 94 5.94 12.20 3.29
CA SER A 94 6.49 13.09 2.26
C SER A 94 6.11 14.55 2.53
N GLU A 95 4.84 14.82 2.84
CA GLU A 95 4.38 16.16 3.22
C GLU A 95 5.10 16.71 4.47
N GLU A 96 5.34 15.85 5.46
CA GLU A 96 6.05 16.23 6.68
C GLU A 96 7.53 16.57 6.40
N ILE A 97 8.20 15.74 5.58
CA ILE A 97 9.59 15.99 5.15
C ILE A 97 9.67 17.31 4.39
N GLU A 98 8.75 17.58 3.47
CA GLU A 98 8.72 18.84 2.72
C GLU A 98 8.56 20.06 3.63
N ARG A 99 7.67 19.98 4.64
CA ARG A 99 7.52 21.05 5.63
C ARG A 99 8.80 21.29 6.44
N LEU A 100 9.45 20.22 6.88
CA LEU A 100 10.71 20.33 7.63
C LEU A 100 11.85 20.91 6.76
N LEU A 101 11.91 20.52 5.49
CA LEU A 101 12.88 21.08 4.54
C LEU A 101 12.63 22.57 4.31
N GLN A 102 11.38 23.00 4.13
CA GLN A 102 11.05 24.41 4.00
C GLN A 102 11.42 25.21 5.25
N PHE A 103 11.10 24.66 6.43
CA PHE A 103 11.44 25.29 7.71
C PHE A 103 12.96 25.45 7.88
N THR A 104 13.72 24.37 7.66
CA THR A 104 15.20 24.41 7.77
C THR A 104 15.82 25.36 6.75
N GLN A 105 15.28 25.44 5.53
CA GLN A 105 15.74 26.39 4.52
C GLN A 105 15.52 27.85 4.97
N GLN A 106 14.35 28.16 5.54
CA GLN A 106 14.07 29.49 6.09
C GLN A 106 14.98 29.82 7.28
N ASP A 107 15.23 28.85 8.16
CA ASP A 107 16.09 29.02 9.33
C ASP A 107 17.56 29.27 8.95
N ILE A 108 18.07 28.56 7.94
CA ILE A 108 19.40 28.81 7.38
C ILE A 108 19.49 30.22 6.78
N GLN A 109 18.50 30.64 5.99
CA GLN A 109 18.47 31.97 5.40
C GLN A 109 18.49 33.07 6.47
N ARG A 110 17.70 32.90 7.53
CA ARG A 110 17.67 33.81 8.68
C ARG A 110 19.01 33.84 9.42
N THR A 111 19.57 32.69 9.70
CA THR A 111 20.85 32.61 10.42
C THR A 111 21.98 33.28 9.61
N TYR A 112 21.95 33.13 8.28
CA TYR A 112 22.90 33.80 7.40
C TYR A 112 22.75 35.33 7.41
N SER A 113 21.51 35.84 7.38
CA SER A 113 21.28 37.30 7.50
C SER A 113 21.71 37.83 8.87
N ASP A 114 21.39 37.11 9.94
CA ASP A 114 21.74 37.50 11.31
C ASP A 114 23.27 37.54 11.49
N TYR A 115 23.98 36.59 10.88
CA TYR A 115 25.44 36.57 10.87
C TYR A 115 26.04 37.79 10.13
N HIS A 116 25.46 38.20 9.00
CA HIS A 116 25.90 39.39 8.27
C HIS A 116 25.75 40.66 9.11
N ILE A 117 24.60 40.84 9.76
CA ILE A 117 24.34 41.98 10.65
C ILE A 117 25.33 41.98 11.82
N TYR A 118 25.59 40.81 12.43
CA TYR A 118 26.59 40.68 13.49
C TYR A 118 27.98 41.11 13.01
N LEU A 119 28.39 40.66 11.82
CA LEU A 119 29.69 41.00 11.24
C LEU A 119 29.84 42.50 11.00
N ASP A 120 28.83 43.13 10.41
CA ASP A 120 28.82 44.58 10.14
C ASP A 120 28.94 45.39 11.44
N ASN A 121 28.11 45.06 12.44
CA ASN A 121 28.17 45.68 13.76
C ASN A 121 29.53 45.47 14.45
N HIS A 122 30.12 44.28 14.29
CA HIS A 122 31.43 43.98 14.87
C HIS A 122 32.54 44.79 14.20
N LEU A 123 32.50 44.94 12.88
CA LEU A 123 33.46 45.77 12.14
C LEU A 123 33.31 47.25 12.50
N GLU A 124 32.08 47.76 12.62
CA GLU A 124 31.81 49.12 13.05
C GLU A 124 32.35 49.37 14.48
N ALA A 125 32.00 48.51 15.44
CA ALA A 125 32.49 48.63 16.81
C ALA A 125 34.03 48.58 16.88
N LYS A 126 34.65 47.70 16.09
CA LYS A 126 36.11 47.61 15.99
C LYS A 126 36.73 48.88 15.39
N SER A 127 36.07 49.51 14.42
CA SER A 127 36.53 50.78 13.82
C SER A 127 36.49 51.97 14.78
N LEU A 128 35.64 51.91 15.82
CA LEU A 128 35.54 52.95 16.84
C LEU A 128 36.60 52.84 17.94
N LEU A 129 37.20 51.65 18.14
CA LEU A 129 38.21 51.42 19.19
C LEU A 129 39.42 52.37 19.12
N PRO A 130 40.01 52.68 17.94
CA PRO A 130 41.10 53.66 17.85
C PRO A 130 40.66 55.05 18.32
N LYS A 131 39.46 55.49 17.93
CA LYS A 131 38.92 56.81 18.31
C LYS A 131 38.63 56.90 19.82
N ILE A 132 38.14 55.82 20.41
CA ILE A 132 38.00 55.72 21.88
C ILE A 132 39.37 55.82 22.56
N ARG A 133 40.41 55.16 22.02
CA ARG A 133 41.77 55.27 22.56
C ARG A 133 42.32 56.69 22.47
N GLU A 134 42.09 57.39 21.35
CA GLU A 134 42.47 58.81 21.20
C GLU A 134 41.77 59.69 22.23
N LEU A 135 40.46 59.53 22.41
CA LEU A 135 39.69 60.28 23.41
C LEU A 135 40.16 60.02 24.84
N ILE A 136 40.48 58.77 25.19
CA ILE A 136 41.06 58.43 26.50
C ILE A 136 42.43 59.11 26.67
N HIS A 137 43.27 59.08 25.63
CA HIS A 137 44.58 59.71 25.67
C HIS A 137 44.49 61.23 25.84
N GLN A 138 43.54 61.88 25.16
CA GLN A 138 43.29 63.31 25.31
C GLN A 138 42.78 63.65 26.71
N ALA A 139 41.85 62.87 27.26
CA ALA A 139 41.35 63.07 28.62
C ALA A 139 42.47 62.94 29.68
N ASN A 140 43.36 61.96 29.52
CA ASN A 140 44.50 61.76 30.42
C ASN A 140 45.56 62.88 30.33
N GLN A 141 45.67 63.57 29.19
CA GLN A 141 46.56 64.72 29.02
C GLN A 141 46.01 66.02 29.60
N VAL A 142 44.69 66.17 29.73
CA VAL A 142 44.05 67.36 30.33
C VAL A 142 43.94 67.25 31.86
N GLY A 143 44.00 66.04 32.41
CA GLY A 143 43.96 65.77 33.86
C GLY A 143 45.31 65.68 34.58
N SER A 144 46.43 65.94 33.89
CA SER A 144 47.78 66.09 34.47
C SER A 144 48.23 67.55 34.39
#